data_AF-A0A7D7Z7I5-F1
#
_entry.id   AF-A0A7D7Z7I5-F1
#
_cell.length_a   1.000
_cell.length_b   1.000
_cell.length_c   1.000
_cell.angle_alpha   90.00
_cell.angle_beta   90.00
_cell.angle_gamma   90.00
#
_symmetry.space_group_name_H-M   'P 1'
#
loop_
_entity.id
_entity.type
_entity.pdbx_description
1 polymer ?
#
loop_
_entity_poly.entity_id
_entity_poly.type
_entity_poly.pdbx_seq_one_letter_code
_entity_poly.pdbx_strand_id
1 'polypeptide(L)'
;MLSVSVLLLDAPAFAEPSQTTTTRLDDDTSLQKTVTVMNIPENNTLPWGTVNGKINDPTQGHPVIIQFFKSAEEDPVHVAQVDIKGDDSFEYRFRVLSIDEGQTTHFFEGDYIVKIFKVINTPRENLEAV
;
A
#
# COMPACT_ATOMS: atom_id res chain seq x y z
N MET A 1 9.27 -34.84 -31.53
CA MET A 1 9.18 -33.87 -30.41
C MET A 1 9.30 -32.48 -31.00
N LEU A 2 8.27 -31.66 -30.88
CA LEU A 2 8.34 -30.23 -31.24
C LEU A 2 8.96 -29.51 -30.03
N SER A 3 10.09 -28.82 -30.22
CA SER A 3 10.69 -27.96 -29.20
C SER A 3 10.26 -26.53 -29.46
N VAL A 4 9.68 -25.87 -28.45
CA VAL A 4 9.42 -24.43 -28.46
C VAL A 4 10.45 -23.81 -27.53
N SER A 5 11.37 -23.04 -28.09
CA SER A 5 12.27 -22.18 -27.32
C SER A 5 11.61 -20.82 -27.18
N VAL A 6 11.27 -20.45 -25.95
CA VAL A 6 10.85 -19.09 -25.61
C VAL A 6 12.12 -18.30 -25.32
N LEU A 7 12.49 -17.40 -26.23
CA LEU A 7 13.50 -16.39 -25.96
C LEU A 7 12.85 -15.33 -25.06
N LEU A 8 13.25 -15.30 -23.79
CA LEU A 8 12.95 -14.19 -22.89
C LEU A 8 13.77 -12.99 -23.35
N LEU A 9 13.15 -12.13 -24.16
CA LEU A 9 13.67 -10.79 -24.45
C LEU A 9 13.58 -9.96 -23.16
N ASP A 10 14.65 -9.24 -22.84
CA ASP A 10 14.81 -8.37 -21.68
C ASP A 10 13.52 -7.64 -21.29
N ALA A 11 12.84 -8.15 -20.26
CA ALA A 11 11.72 -7.45 -19.65
C ALA A 11 12.29 -6.29 -18.84
N PRO A 12 11.84 -5.04 -19.06
CA PRO A 12 12.09 -3.98 -18.10
C PRO A 12 11.56 -4.45 -16.74
N ALA A 13 12.32 -4.23 -15.68
CA ALA A 13 11.83 -4.40 -14.32
C ALA A 13 10.70 -3.37 -14.09
N PHE A 14 9.47 -3.73 -14.45
CA PHE A 14 8.29 -2.97 -14.11
C PHE A 14 7.98 -3.27 -12.64
N ALA A 15 8.08 -2.26 -11.78
CA ALA A 15 7.33 -2.29 -10.53
C ALA A 15 5.85 -2.43 -10.91
N GLU A 16 5.15 -3.43 -10.35
CA GLU A 16 3.73 -3.61 -10.62
C GLU A 16 2.98 -2.29 -10.32
N PRO A 17 2.21 -1.74 -11.28
CA PRO A 17 1.57 -0.46 -11.09
C PRO A 17 0.54 -0.56 -9.96
N SER A 18 0.71 0.27 -8.93
CA SER A 18 -0.28 0.40 -7.87
C SER A 18 -1.64 0.80 -8.46
N GLN A 19 -2.69 0.08 -8.11
CA GLN A 19 -4.04 0.35 -8.60
C GLN A 19 -4.79 1.22 -7.60
N THR A 20 -5.20 2.42 -8.01
CA THR A 20 -6.00 3.32 -7.18
C THR A 20 -7.42 3.43 -7.71
N THR A 21 -8.40 3.18 -6.86
CA THR A 21 -9.83 3.31 -7.15
C THR A 21 -10.46 4.31 -6.20
N THR A 22 -11.34 5.16 -6.71
CA THR A 22 -12.12 6.10 -5.90
C THR A 22 -13.58 5.67 -5.90
N THR A 23 -14.18 5.60 -4.71
CA THR A 23 -15.60 5.28 -4.53
C THR A 23 -16.24 6.40 -3.72
N ARG A 24 -17.29 7.02 -4.24
CA ARG A 24 -18.04 8.06 -3.52
C ARG A 24 -18.69 7.47 -2.27
N LEU A 25 -18.54 8.14 -1.13
CA LEU A 25 -19.22 7.79 0.13
C LEU A 25 -20.50 8.61 0.28
N ASP A 26 -20.42 9.92 0.01
CA ASP A 26 -21.52 10.87 0.01
C ASP A 26 -21.21 12.05 -0.94
N ASP A 27 -21.98 13.13 -0.87
CA ASP A 27 -21.82 14.29 -1.75
C ASP A 27 -20.47 15.02 -1.56
N ASP A 28 -19.90 14.98 -0.35
CA ASP A 28 -18.73 15.74 0.05
C ASP A 28 -17.46 14.88 0.15
N THR A 29 -17.59 13.56 0.36
CA THR A 29 -16.47 12.65 0.65
C THR A 29 -16.42 11.41 -0.23
N SER A 30 -15.20 10.98 -0.52
CA SER A 30 -14.88 9.80 -1.31
C SER A 30 -13.80 8.95 -0.66
N LEU A 31 -13.90 7.64 -0.81
CA LEU A 31 -12.90 6.68 -0.38
C LEU A 31 -11.94 6.39 -1.52
N GLN A 32 -10.68 6.76 -1.35
CA GLN A 32 -9.60 6.33 -2.22
C GLN A 32 -8.95 5.06 -1.64
N LYS A 33 -8.97 3.99 -2.44
CA LYS A 33 -8.30 2.72 -2.13
C LYS A 33 -7.14 2.52 -3.10
N THR A 34 -5.93 2.44 -2.58
CA THR A 34 -4.74 2.03 -3.33
C THR A 34 -4.39 0.59 -2.98
N VAL A 35 -4.24 -0.26 -3.98
CA VAL A 35 -3.70 -1.63 -3.85
C VAL A 35 -2.30 -1.65 -4.44
N THR A 36 -1.34 -2.11 -3.66
CA THR A 36 0.05 -2.27 -4.07
C THR A 36 0.63 -3.56 -3.49
N VAL A 37 1.82 -3.92 -3.92
CA VAL A 37 2.54 -5.10 -3.43
C VAL A 37 3.79 -4.67 -2.67
N MET A 38 4.11 -5.42 -1.63
CA MET A 38 5.31 -5.24 -0.82
C MET A 38 6.01 -6.58 -0.70
N ASN A 39 7.26 -6.65 -1.15
CA ASN A 39 8.13 -7.81 -0.95
C ASN A 39 9.11 -7.52 0.20
N ILE A 40 9.21 -8.43 1.15
CA ILE A 40 10.20 -8.40 2.22
C ILE A 40 11.12 -9.62 2.03
N PRO A 41 12.36 -9.43 1.57
CA PRO A 41 13.27 -10.55 1.32
C PRO A 41 13.55 -11.37 2.58
N GLU A 42 13.70 -12.69 2.44
CA GLU A 42 14.05 -13.60 3.55
C GLU A 42 15.35 -13.20 4.25
N ASN A 43 16.30 -12.64 3.49
CA ASN A 43 17.60 -12.16 4.01
C ASN A 43 17.59 -10.68 4.43
N ASN A 44 16.41 -10.06 4.60
CA ASN A 44 16.31 -8.68 5.05
C ASN A 44 16.97 -8.49 6.43
N THR A 45 17.81 -7.48 6.56
CA THR A 45 18.48 -7.12 7.82
C THR A 45 17.93 -5.84 8.45
N LEU A 46 17.00 -5.15 7.76
CA LEU A 46 16.44 -3.90 8.25
C LEU A 46 15.32 -4.18 9.27
N PRO A 47 15.39 -3.62 10.49
CA PRO A 47 14.39 -3.86 11.54
C PRO A 47 13.04 -3.22 11.27
N TRP A 48 12.95 -2.29 10.33
CA TRP A 48 11.76 -1.47 10.08
C TRP A 48 11.42 -1.40 8.61
N GLY A 49 10.12 -1.51 8.33
CA GLY A 49 9.52 -1.13 7.07
C GLY A 49 8.69 0.14 7.24
N THR A 50 8.33 0.78 6.14
CA THR A 50 7.51 1.99 6.16
C THR A 50 6.56 2.02 4.98
N VAL A 51 5.28 2.33 5.25
CA VAL A 51 4.29 2.69 4.24
C VAL A 51 4.00 4.17 4.44
N ASN A 52 4.29 4.98 3.42
CA ASN A 52 4.10 6.42 3.46
C ASN A 52 3.48 6.92 2.16
N GLY A 53 3.01 8.16 2.19
CA GLY A 53 2.50 8.82 1.00
C GLY A 53 1.93 10.19 1.32
N LYS A 54 1.46 10.84 0.27
CA LYS A 54 0.72 12.10 0.34
C LYS A 54 -0.70 11.91 -0.16
N ILE A 55 -1.62 12.64 0.43
CA ILE A 55 -3.04 12.63 0.08
C ILE A 55 -3.35 13.94 -0.63
N ASN A 56 -4.02 13.86 -1.78
CA ASN A 56 -4.53 15.04 -2.46
C ASN A 56 -5.91 15.34 -1.88
N ASP A 57 -6.07 16.55 -1.33
CA ASP A 57 -7.34 17.04 -0.79
C ASP A 57 -7.99 16.10 0.26
N PRO A 58 -7.27 15.78 1.37
CA PRO A 58 -7.81 14.89 2.40
C PRO A 58 -8.99 15.51 3.13
N THR A 59 -9.99 14.69 3.45
CA THR A 59 -11.03 15.09 4.39
C THR A 59 -10.47 15.02 5.82
N GLN A 60 -10.56 16.13 6.55
CA GLN A 60 -10.04 16.24 7.91
C GLN A 60 -10.75 15.30 8.89
N GLY A 61 -10.02 14.84 9.91
CA GLY A 61 -10.57 13.97 10.95
C GLY A 61 -10.66 12.48 10.59
N HIS A 62 -10.20 12.09 9.40
CA HIS A 62 -10.15 10.68 8.98
C HIS A 62 -8.69 10.18 8.92
N PRO A 63 -8.34 9.10 9.64
CA PRO A 63 -7.02 8.51 9.52
C PRO A 63 -6.88 7.71 8.21
N VAL A 64 -5.64 7.44 7.81
CA VAL A 64 -5.34 6.46 6.78
C VAL A 64 -5.38 5.07 7.38
N ILE A 65 -6.09 4.15 6.74
CA ILE A 65 -6.13 2.73 7.14
C ILE A 65 -5.22 1.94 6.19
N ILE A 66 -4.34 1.14 6.76
CA ILE A 66 -3.38 0.30 6.04
C ILE A 66 -3.60 -1.15 6.44
N GLN A 67 -3.73 -2.03 5.44
CA GLN A 67 -3.97 -3.45 5.65
C GLN A 67 -3.00 -4.28 4.82
N PHE A 68 -2.37 -5.29 5.43
CA PHE A 68 -1.48 -6.24 4.74
C PHE A 68 -2.17 -7.60 4.61
N PHE A 69 -2.04 -8.22 3.45
CA PHE A 69 -2.66 -9.50 3.12
C PHE A 69 -1.63 -10.45 2.52
N LYS A 70 -1.73 -11.74 2.83
CA LYS A 70 -0.96 -12.80 2.16
C LYS A 70 -1.58 -13.22 0.83
N SER A 71 -2.90 -13.15 0.73
CA SER A 71 -3.67 -13.36 -0.50
C SER A 71 -4.84 -12.38 -0.57
N ALA A 72 -5.29 -12.04 -1.78
CA ALA A 72 -6.32 -11.00 -1.99
C ALA A 72 -7.70 -11.36 -1.37
N GLU A 73 -7.95 -12.66 -1.19
CA GLU A 73 -9.22 -13.25 -0.75
C GLU A 73 -9.26 -13.59 0.75
N GLU A 74 -8.14 -13.40 1.46
CA GLU A 74 -8.02 -13.69 2.90
C GLU A 74 -8.28 -12.44 3.76
N ASP A 75 -8.44 -12.66 5.07
CA ASP A 75 -8.44 -11.58 6.06
C ASP A 75 -7.06 -10.92 6.17
N PRO A 76 -6.98 -9.63 6.55
CA PRO A 76 -5.71 -8.96 6.71
C PRO A 76 -4.92 -9.58 7.87
N VAL A 77 -3.64 -9.89 7.62
CA VAL A 77 -2.71 -10.38 8.66
C VAL A 77 -2.16 -9.25 9.51
N HIS A 78 -2.30 -8.01 9.06
CA HIS A 78 -1.89 -6.81 9.78
C HIS A 78 -2.77 -5.62 9.40
N VAL A 79 -3.15 -4.82 10.40
CA VAL A 79 -3.97 -3.61 10.23
C VAL A 79 -3.38 -2.48 11.05
N ALA A 80 -3.30 -1.29 10.45
CA ALA A 80 -2.86 -0.08 11.12
C ALA A 80 -3.74 1.11 10.73
N GLN A 81 -3.79 2.09 11.64
CA GLN A 81 -4.34 3.42 11.38
C GLN A 81 -3.26 4.45 11.67
N VAL A 82 -3.16 5.47 10.82
CA VAL A 82 -2.20 6.56 10.98
C VAL A 82 -2.84 7.89 10.65
N ASP A 83 -2.57 8.89 11.49
CA ASP A 83 -3.04 10.25 11.29
C ASP A 83 -2.36 10.91 10.09
N ILE A 84 -3.08 11.85 9.50
CA ILE A 84 -2.56 12.71 8.42
C ILE A 84 -1.81 13.87 9.07
N LYS A 85 -0.57 14.09 8.64
CA LYS A 85 0.28 15.21 9.08
C LYS A 85 -0.22 16.52 8.46
N GLY A 86 0.21 17.66 9.00
CA GLY A 86 -0.23 18.99 8.53
C GLY A 86 0.18 19.36 7.09
N ASP A 87 1.02 18.54 6.44
CA ASP A 87 1.41 18.68 5.02
C ASP A 87 0.69 17.67 4.10
N ASP A 88 -0.39 17.08 4.59
CA ASP A 88 -1.23 16.04 3.98
C ASP A 88 -0.50 14.71 3.73
N SER A 89 0.66 14.50 4.35
CA SER A 89 1.38 13.24 4.28
C SER A 89 1.00 12.30 5.42
N PHE A 90 1.25 11.01 5.24
CA PHE A 90 1.12 9.99 6.28
C PHE A 90 2.34 9.07 6.26
N GLU A 91 2.67 8.49 7.41
CA GLU A 91 3.78 7.55 7.53
C GLU A 91 3.49 6.51 8.61
N TYR A 92 3.33 5.26 8.20
CA TYR A 92 3.22 4.13 9.09
C TYR A 92 4.52 3.33 9.08
N ARG A 93 5.19 3.29 10.23
CA ARG A 93 6.41 2.51 10.46
C ARG A 93 6.08 1.24 11.23
N PHE A 94 6.50 0.08 10.73
CA PHE A 94 6.24 -1.22 11.33
C PHE A 94 7.52 -2.04 11.48
N ARG A 95 7.56 -2.89 12.51
CA ARG A 95 8.73 -3.72 12.80
C ARG A 95 8.72 -4.95 11.90
N VAL A 96 9.79 -5.13 11.14
CA VAL A 96 9.98 -6.28 10.23
C VAL A 96 10.74 -7.38 10.94
N LEU A 97 11.78 -7.02 11.70
CA LEU A 97 12.56 -7.96 12.51
C LEU A 97 12.99 -7.34 13.85
N SER A 98 13.26 -8.20 14.83
CA SER A 98 13.93 -7.88 16.09
C SER A 98 15.15 -8.77 16.27
N ILE A 99 16.16 -8.27 16.99
CA ILE A 99 17.31 -9.05 17.44
C ILE A 99 17.38 -8.89 18.95
N ASP A 100 17.06 -9.95 19.67
CA ASP A 100 17.03 -10.00 21.12
C ASP A 100 18.00 -11.11 21.57
N GLU A 101 18.99 -10.77 22.39
CA GLU A 101 20.03 -11.71 22.88
C GLU A 101 20.74 -12.52 21.77
N GLY A 102 20.86 -11.94 20.57
CA GLY A 102 21.47 -12.60 19.41
C GLY A 102 20.52 -13.52 18.63
N GLN A 103 19.27 -13.65 19.06
CA GLN A 103 18.21 -14.35 18.32
C GLN A 103 17.43 -13.36 17.45
N THR A 104 17.41 -13.64 16.14
CA THR A 104 16.61 -12.87 15.19
C THR A 104 15.19 -13.43 15.11
N THR A 105 14.20 -12.56 15.24
CA THR A 105 12.78 -12.87 15.01
C THR A 105 12.28 -12.06 13.81
N HIS A 106 11.79 -12.74 12.78
CA HIS A 106 11.15 -12.13 11.61
C HIS A 106 9.64 -12.08 11.81
N PHE A 107 9.05 -10.88 11.78
CA PHE A 107 7.60 -10.68 11.90
C PHE A 107 6.91 -10.65 10.53
N PHE A 108 7.65 -10.23 9.50
CA PHE A 108 7.17 -10.17 8.13
C PHE A 108 8.24 -10.70 7.17
N GLU A 109 7.80 -11.45 6.17
CA GLU A 109 8.65 -12.09 5.16
C GLU A 109 7.82 -12.44 3.92
N GLY A 110 8.43 -12.33 2.74
CA GLY A 110 7.83 -12.63 1.45
C GLY A 110 6.91 -11.52 0.93
N ASP A 111 6.01 -11.89 0.03
CA ASP A 111 5.09 -10.97 -0.62
C ASP A 111 3.84 -10.69 0.23
N TYR A 112 3.39 -9.44 0.15
CA TYR A 112 2.15 -8.96 0.74
C TYR A 112 1.42 -8.05 -0.24
N ILE A 113 0.10 -8.18 -0.27
CA ILE A 113 -0.77 -7.19 -0.88
C ILE A 113 -1.09 -6.14 0.19
N VAL A 114 -0.81 -4.88 -0.10
CA VAL A 114 -1.06 -3.75 0.80
C VAL A 114 -2.23 -2.95 0.25
N LYS A 115 -3.30 -2.83 1.05
CA LYS A 115 -4.45 -1.97 0.75
C LYS A 115 -4.38 -0.74 1.65
N ILE A 116 -4.37 0.45 1.04
CA ILE A 116 -4.31 1.75 1.70
C ILE A 116 -5.61 2.49 1.42
N PHE A 117 -6.34 2.86 2.46
CA PHE A 117 -7.61 3.55 2.39
C PHE A 117 -7.46 4.96 2.93
N LYS A 118 -7.96 5.93 2.17
CA LYS A 118 -7.90 7.36 2.49
C LYS A 118 -9.26 7.97 2.21
N VAL A 119 -9.73 8.84 3.07
CA VAL A 119 -10.91 9.67 2.80
C VAL A 119 -10.44 10.99 2.21
N ILE A 120 -10.97 11.33 1.05
CA ILE A 120 -10.69 12.58 0.33
C ILE A 120 -12.00 13.32 0.10
N ASN A 121 -11.91 14.63 -0.08
CA ASN A 121 -13.06 15.39 -0.55
C ASN A 121 -13.45 14.90 -1.95
N THR A 122 -14.75 14.78 -2.22
CA THR A 122 -15.26 14.30 -3.51
C THR A 122 -14.80 15.26 -4.61
N PRO A 123 -14.03 14.79 -5.62
CA PRO A 123 -13.63 15.63 -6.74
C PRO A 123 -14.88 16.18 -7.44
N ARG A 124 -14.98 17.51 -7.53
CA ARG A 124 -16.03 18.16 -8.32
C ARG A 124 -15.67 17.99 -9.79
N GLU A 125 -16.58 17.43 -10.59
CA GLU A 125 -16.42 17.53 -12.04
C GLU A 125 -16.51 19.02 -12.43
N ASN A 126 -15.55 19.50 -13.20
CA ASN A 126 -15.56 20.87 -13.69
C ASN A 126 -16.85 21.09 -14.52
N LEU A 127 -17.79 21.87 -13.99
CA LEU A 127 -18.99 22.32 -14.71
C LEU A 127 -18.70 23.40 -15.78
N GLU A 128 -17.43 23.67 -16.07
CA GLU A 128 -16.96 24.71 -17.00
C GLU A 128 -16.80 24.20 -18.45
N ALA A 129 -17.54 23.15 -18.83
CA ALA A 129 -17.59 22.66 -20.21
C ALA A 129 -19.02 22.74 -20.75
N VAL A 130 -19.54 23.96 -20.92
CA VAL A 130 -20.71 24.27 -21.76
C VAL A 130 -20.41 25.50 -22.59
#